data_AF-A0A938W1R0-F1
#
_entry.id   AF-A0A938W1R0-F1
#
_cell.length_a   1.000
_cell.length_b   1.000
_cell.length_c   1.000
_cell.angle_alpha   90.00
_cell.angle_beta   90.00
_cell.angle_gamma   90.00
#
_symmetry.space_group_name_H-M   'P 1'
#
loop_
_entity.id
_entity.type
_entity.pdbx_description
1 polymer ?
#
loop_
_entity_poly.entity_id
_entity_poly.type
_entity_poly.pdbx_seq_one_letter_code
_entity_poly.pdbx_strand_id
1 'polypeptide(L)'
;MPALTFTRRVPSPVEFRRALAEAIAASNPVDDLLVLADQLREYEQKYHLSSAAFAQGYEAGNLDDTLQHCTEWIATYDLFVKTKRVVEATLMRAAVQPELAEVMA
;
A
#
# COMPACT_ATOMS: atom_id res chain seq x y z
N MET A 1 3.77 1.86 6.88
CA MET A 1 3.00 2.98 6.29
C MET A 1 3.09 4.18 7.23
N PRO A 2 3.50 5.38 6.79
CA PRO A 2 3.62 6.53 7.67
C PRO A 2 2.24 6.94 8.20
N ALA A 3 2.09 6.96 9.52
CA ALA A 3 0.90 7.43 10.20
C ALA A 3 1.18 8.79 10.83
N LEU A 4 0.32 9.77 10.56
CA LEU A 4 0.38 11.09 11.18
C LEU A 4 -0.71 11.20 12.24
N THR A 5 -0.32 11.46 13.49
CA THR A 5 -1.26 11.68 14.59
C THR A 5 -1.12 13.12 15.10
N PHE A 6 -2.19 13.90 14.99
CA PHE A 6 -2.25 15.27 15.49
C PHE A 6 -3.10 15.31 16.77
N THR A 7 -2.47 15.46 17.93
CA THR A 7 -3.13 15.27 19.25
C THR A 7 -3.61 16.56 19.92
N ARG A 8 -3.15 17.74 19.48
CA ARG A 8 -3.42 19.01 20.19
C ARG A 8 -4.16 20.06 19.37
N ARG A 9 -4.00 20.04 18.05
CA ARG A 9 -4.57 21.04 17.15
C ARG A 9 -4.66 20.45 15.74
N VAL A 10 -5.73 20.81 15.03
CA VAL A 10 -5.85 20.55 13.59
C VAL A 10 -4.80 21.37 12.83
N PRO A 11 -3.87 20.73 12.10
CA PRO A 11 -2.83 21.45 11.37
C PRO A 11 -3.45 22.32 10.27
N SER A 12 -2.81 23.43 9.93
CA SER A 12 -3.15 24.16 8.72
C SER A 12 -2.86 23.27 7.48
N PRO A 13 -3.48 23.55 6.31
CA PRO A 13 -3.22 22.79 5.10
C PRO A 13 -1.74 22.74 4.69
N VAL A 14 -0.98 23.81 4.97
CA VAL A 14 0.46 23.87 4.68
C VAL A 14 1.25 22.97 5.62
N GLU A 15 0.96 23.02 6.92
CA GLU A 15 1.62 22.18 7.92
C GLU A 15 1.34 20.70 7.69
N PHE A 16 0.09 20.37 7.35
CA PHE A 16 -0.30 19.00 7.00
C PHE A 16 0.49 18.49 5.79
N ARG A 17 0.52 19.26 4.69
CA ARG A 17 1.25 18.87 3.48
C ARG A 17 2.74 18.68 3.72
N ARG A 18 3.35 19.55 4.53
CA ARG A 18 4.77 19.43 4.90
C ARG A 18 5.01 18.17 5.73
N ALA A 19 4.24 17.95 6.78
CA ALA A 19 4.38 16.76 7.63
C ALA A 19 4.17 15.47 6.83
N LEU A 20 3.22 15.47 5.88
CA LEU A 20 3.01 14.36 4.96
C LEU A 20 4.21 14.11 4.04
N ALA A 21 4.75 15.16 3.43
CA ALA A 21 5.93 15.04 2.57
C ALA A 21 7.16 14.51 3.33
N GLU A 22 7.39 15.00 4.55
CA GLU A 22 8.49 14.55 5.41
C GLU A 22 8.31 13.08 5.80
N ALA A 23 7.10 12.68 6.19
CA ALA A 23 6.82 11.30 6.57
C ALA A 23 6.94 10.32 5.39
N ILE A 24 6.55 10.74 4.18
CA ILE A 24 6.75 9.97 2.95
C ILE A 24 8.25 9.89 2.61
N ALA A 25 8.99 10.99 2.71
CA ALA A 25 10.42 11.01 2.39
C ALA A 25 11.26 10.15 3.36
N ALA A 26 10.81 10.00 4.60
CA ALA A 26 11.43 9.14 5.59
C ALA A 26 10.94 7.68 5.53
N SER A 27 9.93 7.35 4.71
CA SER A 27 9.38 6.00 4.66
C SER A 27 10.24 5.06 3.80
N ASN A 28 10.30 3.81 4.21
CA ASN A 28 10.85 2.72 3.41
C ASN A 28 9.68 1.97 2.76
N PRO A 29 9.57 1.99 1.42
CA PRO A 29 8.44 1.36 0.73
C PRO A 29 8.38 -0.16 0.93
N VAL A 30 9.48 -0.81 1.29
CA VAL A 30 9.49 -2.24 1.66
C VAL A 30 8.83 -2.45 3.02
N ASP A 31 9.18 -1.64 4.02
CA ASP A 31 8.55 -1.72 5.35
C ASP A 31 7.06 -1.39 5.26
N ASP A 32 6.70 -0.42 4.42
CA ASP A 32 5.31 -0.09 4.13
C ASP A 32 4.56 -1.28 3.53
N LEU A 33 5.19 -2.03 2.61
CA LEU A 33 4.60 -3.22 2.01
C LEU A 33 4.40 -4.36 3.03
N LEU A 34 5.33 -4.54 3.96
CA LEU A 34 5.22 -5.56 5.03
C LEU A 34 4.06 -5.24 5.98
N VAL A 35 3.91 -3.98 6.38
CA VAL A 35 2.78 -3.54 7.21
C VAL A 35 1.44 -3.82 6.53
N LEU A 36 1.33 -3.51 5.23
CA LEU A 36 0.11 -3.78 4.46
C LEU A 36 -0.15 -5.29 4.33
N ALA A 37 0.89 -6.11 4.13
CA ALA A 37 0.74 -7.56 4.07
C ALA A 37 0.24 -8.14 5.40
N ASP A 38 0.71 -7.63 6.52
CA ASP A 38 0.24 -8.04 7.85
C ASP A 38 -1.24 -7.67 8.06
N GLN A 39 -1.65 -6.46 7.70
CA GLN A 39 -3.05 -6.02 7.78
C GLN A 39 -3.96 -6.88 6.88
N LEU A 40 -3.53 -7.18 5.66
CA LEU A 40 -4.28 -8.08 4.77
C LEU A 40 -4.42 -9.47 5.38
N ARG A 41 -3.35 -10.02 5.95
CA ARG A 41 -3.38 -11.32 6.62
C ARG A 41 -4.40 -11.35 7.76
N GLU A 42 -4.52 -10.27 8.54
CA GLU A 42 -5.52 -10.18 9.61
C GLU A 42 -6.95 -10.27 9.06
N TYR A 43 -7.26 -9.58 7.96
CA TYR A 43 -8.56 -9.70 7.30
C TYR A 43 -8.79 -11.11 6.74
N GLU A 44 -7.79 -11.69 6.07
CA GLU A 44 -7.88 -13.03 5.50
C GLU A 44 -8.14 -14.10 6.57
N GLN A 45 -7.49 -13.97 7.72
CA GLN A 45 -7.72 -14.86 8.87
C GLN A 45 -9.11 -14.66 9.47
N LYS A 46 -9.56 -13.42 9.61
CA LYS A 46 -10.86 -13.08 10.20
C LYS A 46 -12.03 -13.57 9.35
N TYR A 47 -11.93 -13.44 8.04
CA TYR A 47 -13.03 -13.73 7.11
C TYR A 47 -12.84 -15.02 6.30
N HIS A 48 -11.73 -15.74 6.51
CA HIS A 48 -11.40 -16.99 5.81
C HIS A 48 -11.46 -16.87 4.27
N LEU A 49 -11.07 -15.72 3.74
CA LEU A 49 -11.11 -15.38 2.33
C LEU A 49 -9.82 -14.66 1.95
N SER A 50 -9.18 -15.05 0.85
CA SER A 50 -7.96 -14.35 0.42
C SER A 50 -8.28 -12.93 -0.05
N SER A 51 -7.35 -12.00 0.13
CA SER A 51 -7.56 -10.59 -0.27
C SER A 51 -7.79 -10.45 -1.77
N ALA A 52 -7.18 -11.32 -2.58
CA ALA A 52 -7.40 -11.35 -4.03
C ALA A 52 -8.82 -11.81 -4.39
N ALA A 53 -9.34 -12.85 -3.73
CA ALA A 53 -10.71 -13.33 -3.96
C ALA A 53 -11.74 -12.32 -3.43
N PHE A 54 -11.47 -11.71 -2.28
CA PHE A 54 -12.25 -10.61 -1.74
C PHE A 54 -12.33 -9.44 -2.74
N ALA A 55 -11.19 -8.98 -3.27
CA ALA A 55 -11.15 -7.87 -4.22
C ALA A 55 -11.95 -8.17 -5.50
N GLN A 56 -11.80 -9.38 -6.06
CA GLN A 56 -12.57 -9.82 -7.22
C GLN A 56 -14.08 -9.82 -6.94
N GLY A 57 -14.49 -10.33 -5.77
CA GLY A 57 -15.89 -10.31 -5.35
C GLY A 57 -16.43 -8.90 -5.13
N TYR A 58 -15.62 -8.03 -4.52
CA TYR A 58 -15.97 -6.63 -4.23
C TYR A 58 -16.20 -5.84 -5.52
N GLU A 59 -15.30 -5.95 -6.49
CA GLU A 59 -15.42 -5.32 -7.81
C GLU A 59 -16.63 -5.85 -8.59
N ALA A 60 -16.94 -7.13 -8.44
CA ALA A 60 -18.09 -7.77 -9.07
C ALA A 60 -19.43 -7.48 -8.37
N GLY A 61 -19.41 -6.88 -7.16
CA GLY A 61 -20.61 -6.67 -6.33
C GLY A 61 -21.25 -7.98 -5.85
N ASN A 62 -20.45 -9.04 -5.74
CA ASN A 62 -20.90 -10.41 -5.43
C ASN A 62 -20.53 -10.85 -4.01
N LEU A 63 -20.26 -9.91 -3.11
CA LEU A 63 -20.00 -10.19 -1.70
C LEU A 63 -21.30 -10.17 -0.89
N ASP A 64 -21.29 -10.87 0.24
CA ASP A 64 -22.35 -10.71 1.22
C ASP A 64 -22.35 -9.28 1.79
N ASP A 65 -23.46 -8.89 2.42
CA ASP A 65 -23.64 -7.53 2.95
C ASP A 65 -22.55 -7.16 3.98
N THR A 66 -22.03 -8.13 4.74
CA THR A 66 -20.97 -7.86 5.73
C THR A 66 -19.65 -7.50 5.06
N LEU A 67 -19.27 -8.26 4.04
CA LEU A 67 -18.04 -8.06 3.28
C LEU A 67 -18.13 -6.86 2.33
N GLN A 68 -19.33 -6.54 1.82
CA GLN A 68 -19.55 -5.39 0.93
C GLN A 68 -19.28 -4.04 1.63
N HIS A 69 -19.41 -3.97 2.96
CA HIS A 69 -19.08 -2.77 3.75
C HIS A 69 -17.62 -2.74 4.25
N CYS A 70 -16.81 -3.76 3.95
CA CYS A 70 -15.40 -3.84 4.36
C CYS A 70 -14.49 -2.96 3.47
N THR A 71 -14.79 -1.66 3.40
CA THR A 71 -14.08 -0.69 2.54
C THR A 71 -12.60 -0.52 2.90
N GLU A 72 -12.24 -0.71 4.17
CA GLU A 72 -10.85 -0.69 4.62
C GLU A 72 -10.03 -1.83 4.02
N TRP A 73 -10.62 -3.02 3.86
CA TRP A 73 -9.90 -4.16 3.29
C TRP A 73 -9.57 -3.93 1.82
N ILE A 74 -10.54 -3.46 1.02
CA ILE A 74 -10.29 -3.17 -0.40
C ILE A 74 -9.28 -2.03 -0.56
N ALA A 75 -9.37 -0.98 0.26
CA ALA A 75 -8.42 0.13 0.23
C ALA A 75 -6.99 -0.32 0.59
N THR A 76 -6.87 -1.20 1.59
CA THR A 76 -5.58 -1.79 2.01
C THR A 76 -5.00 -2.65 0.88
N TYR A 77 -5.82 -3.47 0.22
CA TYR A 77 -5.39 -4.34 -0.87
C TYR A 77 -4.93 -3.54 -2.09
N ASP A 78 -5.69 -2.52 -2.48
CA ASP A 78 -5.34 -1.60 -3.55
C ASP A 78 -3.99 -0.92 -3.30
N LEU A 79 -3.77 -0.45 -2.08
CA LEU A 79 -2.53 0.21 -1.71
C LEU A 79 -1.36 -0.77 -1.69
N PHE A 80 -1.56 -2.00 -1.22
CA PHE A 80 -0.56 -3.06 -1.27
C PHE A 80 -0.14 -3.35 -2.72
N VAL A 81 -1.10 -3.55 -3.64
CA VAL A 81 -0.82 -3.82 -5.05
C VAL A 81 -0.07 -2.67 -5.70
N LYS A 82 -0.49 -1.42 -5.45
CA LYS A 82 0.19 -0.23 -5.98
C LYS A 82 1.63 -0.11 -5.46
N THR A 83 1.83 -0.29 -4.16
CA THR A 83 3.16 -0.20 -3.53
C THR A 83 4.07 -1.30 -4.05
N LYS A 84 3.57 -2.54 -4.12
CA LYS A 84 4.30 -3.69 -4.69
C LYS A 84 4.81 -3.40 -6.10
N ARG A 85 3.93 -2.90 -6.99
CA ARG A 85 4.30 -2.56 -8.36
C ARG A 85 5.40 -1.49 -8.44
N VAL A 86 5.35 -0.48 -7.58
CA VAL A 86 6.38 0.58 -7.53
C VAL A 86 7.72 0.01 -7.08
N VAL A 87 7.73 -0.84 -6.06
CA VAL A 87 8.93 -1.53 -5.58
C VAL A 87 9.51 -2.42 -6.67
N GLU A 88 8.70 -3.28 -7.28
CA GLU A 88 9.10 -4.17 -8.38
C GLU A 88 9.70 -3.40 -9.56
N ALA A 89 9.02 -2.34 -10.02
CA ALA A 89 9.50 -1.52 -11.13
C ALA A 89 10.83 -0.80 -10.79
N THR A 90 11.02 -0.41 -9.53
CA THR A 90 12.25 0.26 -9.08
C THR A 90 13.40 -0.73 -8.98
N LEU A 91 13.16 -1.92 -8.43
CA LEU A 91 14.14 -3.00 -8.37
C LEU A 91 14.55 -3.46 -9.77
N MET A 92 13.59 -3.65 -10.69
CA MET A 92 13.88 -4.02 -12.09
C MET A 92 14.74 -2.97 -12.79
N ARG A 93 14.44 -1.68 -12.62
CA ARG A 93 15.27 -0.60 -13.18
C ARG A 93 16.68 -0.63 -12.61
N ALA A 94 16.82 -0.80 -11.29
CA ALA A 94 18.11 -0.84 -10.62
C ALA A 94 18.94 -2.07 -11.02
N ALA A 95 18.30 -3.22 -11.25
CA ALA A 95 18.98 -4.45 -11.66
C ALA A 95 19.44 -4.44 -13.12
N VAL A 96 18.63 -3.88 -14.03
CA VAL A 96 18.87 -3.96 -15.49
C VAL A 96 19.68 -2.78 -16.05
N GLN A 97 19.54 -1.57 -15.49
CA GLN A 97 20.27 -0.39 -16.00
C GLN A 97 21.81 -0.50 -15.96
N PRO A 98 22.44 -1.13 -14.94
CA PRO A 98 23.90 -1.30 -14.92
C PRO A 98 24.40 -2.19 -16.07
N GLU A 99 23.70 -3.30 -16.35
CA GLU A 99 24.09 -4.28 -17.38
C GLU A 99 24.03 -3.68 -18.80
N LEU A 100 23.04 -2.83 -19.08
CA LEU A 100 22.92 -2.15 -20.37
C LEU A 100 23.99 -1.07 -20.58
N ALA A 101 24.43 -0.40 -19.52
CA ALA A 101 25.49 0.60 -19.60
C ALA A 101 26.86 -0.04 -19.87
N GLU A 102 27.13 -1.23 -19.34
CA GLU A 102 28.37 -1.99 -19.60
C GLU A 102 28.40 -2.64 -20.99
N VAL A 103 27.24 -3.06 -21.54
CA VAL A 103 27.16 -3.63 -22.90
C VAL A 103 27.26 -2.56 -24.00
N MET A 104 26.95 -1.31 -23.68
CA MET A 104 27.01 -0.17 -24.61
C MET A 104 28.30 0.67 -24.50
N ALA A 105 29.21 0.32 -23.59
CA ALA A 105 30.52 0.94 -23.42
C ALA A 105 31.63 0.13 -24.10
#